data_AF-A0A2V9Q290-F1
#
_entry.id   AF-A0A2V9Q290-F1
#
_cell.length_a   1.000
_cell.length_b   1.000
_cell.length_c   1.000
_cell.angle_alpha   90.00
_cell.angle_beta   90.00
_cell.angle_gamma   90.00
#
_symmetry.space_group_name_H-M   'P 1'
#
loop_
_entity.id
_entity.type
_entity.pdbx_description
1 polymer ?
#
loop_
_entity_poly.entity_id
_entity_poly.type
_entity_poly.pdbx_seq_one_letter_code
_entity_poly.pdbx_strand_id
1 'polypeptide(L)'
;LFRSILANRKKTWRFNQSVLFLEFLMGKRHYACTPWGMPTYNIFGWQKPCYLLQDGYADSFRELIETTEWQNYGTESGNPRCANCMVHSGYEASAVNETFGSFRGFVDTVKATLFNRYDDPGATRLLDEMSSPEHPGPLVQIETGSLQETRV
;
A
#
# COMPACT_ATOMS: atom_id res chain seq x y z
N LEU A 1 -12.41 -5.39 1.63
CA LEU A 1 -11.82 -5.01 2.94
C LEU A 1 -11.65 -3.51 3.11
N PHE A 2 -10.72 -2.83 2.43
CA PHE A 2 -10.47 -1.39 2.70
C PHE A 2 -11.70 -0.49 2.52
N ARG A 3 -12.57 -0.75 1.54
CA ARG A 3 -13.88 -0.07 1.42
C ARG A 3 -14.71 -0.19 2.70
N SER A 4 -14.79 -1.38 3.30
CA SER A 4 -15.60 -1.60 4.51
C SER A 4 -15.08 -0.75 5.67
N ILE A 5 -13.75 -0.66 5.83
CA ILE A 5 -13.09 0.11 6.90
C ILE A 5 -13.12 1.63 6.67
N LEU A 6 -12.85 2.09 5.44
CA LEU A 6 -12.51 3.50 5.16
C LEU A 6 -13.69 4.36 4.71
N ALA A 7 -14.76 3.77 4.16
CA ALA A 7 -15.89 4.52 3.58
C ALA A 7 -16.62 5.36 4.65
N ASN A 8 -16.96 4.72 5.78
CA ASN A 8 -17.66 5.32 6.92
C ASN A 8 -16.74 5.59 8.11
N ARG A 9 -15.45 5.84 7.85
CA ARG A 9 -14.44 5.96 8.92
C ARG A 9 -14.79 7.04 9.94
N LYS A 10 -14.33 6.84 11.18
CA LYS A 10 -14.45 7.83 12.26
C LYS A 10 -13.65 9.08 11.90
N LYS A 11 -14.24 10.27 12.13
CA LYS A 11 -13.57 11.57 11.89
C LYS A 11 -12.29 11.77 12.72
N THR A 12 -12.18 11.05 13.84
CA THR A 12 -11.02 11.11 14.72
C THR A 12 -9.81 10.33 14.19
N TRP A 13 -10.00 9.45 13.19
CA TRP A 13 -8.90 8.69 12.62
C TRP A 13 -8.05 9.58 11.72
N ARG A 14 -6.75 9.61 12.02
CA ARG A 14 -5.75 10.33 11.24
C ARG A 14 -4.82 9.31 10.59
N PHE A 15 -4.69 9.41 9.27
CA PHE A 15 -3.79 8.60 8.48
C PHE A 15 -2.62 9.47 8.03
N ASN A 16 -1.44 8.85 7.90
CA ASN A 16 -0.22 9.50 7.40
C ASN A 16 -0.11 9.40 5.87
N GLN A 17 -1.00 8.63 5.26
CA GLN A 17 -1.09 8.31 3.85
C GLN A 17 -1.85 9.40 3.11
N SER A 18 -1.57 9.58 1.81
CA SER A 18 -2.32 10.53 0.99
C SER A 18 -3.78 10.13 0.87
N VAL A 19 -4.65 11.14 0.76
CA VAL A 19 -6.10 10.93 0.60
C VAL A 19 -6.42 10.17 -0.69
N LEU A 20 -5.64 10.40 -1.75
CA LEU A 20 -5.81 9.69 -3.02
C LEU A 20 -5.40 8.22 -2.93
N PHE A 21 -4.37 7.88 -2.14
CA PHE A 21 -4.04 6.49 -1.87
C PHE A 21 -5.15 5.77 -1.08
N LEU A 22 -5.79 6.44 -0.12
CA LEU A 22 -6.95 5.87 0.57
C LEU A 22 -8.12 5.65 -0.39
N GLU A 23 -8.36 6.56 -1.34
CA GLU A 23 -9.36 6.36 -2.41
C GLU A 23 -9.03 5.16 -3.31
N PHE A 24 -7.75 4.98 -3.65
CA PHE A 24 -7.28 3.78 -4.37
C PHE A 24 -7.56 2.50 -3.58
N LEU A 25 -7.23 2.45 -2.28
CA LEU A 25 -7.52 1.29 -1.43
C LEU A 25 -9.02 0.98 -1.36
N MET A 26 -9.88 2.01 -1.37
CA MET A 26 -11.33 1.85 -1.44
C MET A 26 -11.85 1.41 -2.82
N GLY A 27 -10.98 1.33 -3.85
CA GLY A 27 -11.35 1.01 -5.23
C GLY A 27 -12.02 2.17 -5.97
N LYS A 28 -11.91 3.40 -5.47
CA LYS A 28 -12.44 4.61 -6.14
C LYS A 28 -11.50 5.15 -7.20
N ARG A 29 -10.24 4.74 -7.16
CA ARG A 29 -9.19 5.08 -8.11
C ARG A 29 -8.42 3.85 -8.51
N HIS A 30 -7.84 3.90 -9.70
CA HIS A 30 -6.93 2.89 -10.22
C HIS A 30 -5.62 3.55 -10.60
N TYR A 31 -4.52 2.97 -10.15
CA TYR A 31 -3.16 3.41 -10.43
C TYR A 31 -2.36 2.27 -11.01
N ALA A 32 -1.37 2.60 -11.84
CA ALA A 32 -0.28 1.69 -12.13
C ALA A 32 0.74 1.75 -11.00
N CYS A 33 1.40 0.63 -10.69
CA CYS A 33 2.43 0.61 -9.66
C CYS A 33 3.62 1.49 -10.07
N THR A 34 4.14 2.29 -9.13
CA THR A 34 5.39 3.06 -9.31
C THR A 34 6.53 2.40 -8.52
N PRO A 35 7.14 1.31 -9.03
CA PRO A 35 8.10 0.49 -8.25
C PRO A 35 9.39 1.21 -7.86
N TRP A 36 9.73 2.30 -8.55
CA TRP A 36 10.88 3.17 -8.28
C TRP A 36 10.56 4.29 -7.27
N GLY A 37 9.31 4.43 -6.85
CA GLY A 37 8.86 5.58 -6.05
C GLY A 37 9.36 5.61 -4.60
N MET A 38 9.73 4.45 -4.06
CA MET A 38 10.21 4.33 -2.67
C MET A 38 11.41 3.38 -2.59
N PRO A 39 12.59 3.81 -3.09
CA PRO A 39 13.81 3.01 -3.04
C PRO A 39 14.27 2.82 -1.59
N THR A 40 14.88 1.66 -1.31
CA THR A 40 15.35 1.31 0.04
C THR A 40 16.86 1.10 0.02
N TYR A 41 17.58 1.76 0.93
CA TYR A 41 19.01 1.54 1.17
C TYR A 41 19.20 0.85 2.52
N ASN A 42 20.02 -0.19 2.57
CA ASN A 42 20.37 -0.90 3.79
C ASN A 42 21.86 -1.30 3.79
N ILE A 43 22.27 -2.13 4.75
CA ILE A 43 23.68 -2.56 4.91
C ILE A 43 24.26 -3.28 3.69
N PHE A 44 23.41 -3.81 2.80
CA PHE A 44 23.81 -4.49 1.57
C PHE A 44 23.78 -3.56 0.34
N GLY A 45 23.43 -2.28 0.50
CA GLY A 45 23.34 -1.29 -0.58
C GLY A 45 21.92 -0.89 -0.94
N TRP A 46 21.75 -0.37 -2.16
CA TRP A 46 20.44 -0.01 -2.73
C TRP A 46 19.71 -1.27 -3.16
N GLN A 47 18.61 -1.60 -2.49
CA GLN A 47 17.85 -2.80 -2.82
C GLN A 47 17.17 -2.63 -4.19
N LYS A 48 17.36 -3.61 -5.08
CA LYS A 48 16.65 -3.73 -6.37
C LYS A 48 15.13 -3.82 -6.13
N PRO A 49 14.29 -3.48 -7.12
CA PRO A 49 12.96 -2.92 -6.88
C PRO A 49 12.03 -3.76 -6.03
N CYS A 50 11.24 -3.04 -5.24
CA CYS A 50 10.29 -3.57 -4.28
C CYS A 50 11.00 -4.42 -3.21
N TYR A 51 11.23 -3.83 -2.03
CA TYR A 51 11.97 -4.47 -0.93
C TYR A 51 11.42 -5.84 -0.50
N LEU A 52 10.17 -6.15 -0.88
CA LEU A 52 9.49 -7.43 -0.65
C LEU A 52 9.96 -8.55 -1.58
N LEU A 53 10.49 -8.23 -2.77
CA LEU A 53 10.87 -9.21 -3.79
C LEU A 53 12.31 -9.70 -3.66
N GLN A 54 13.16 -8.95 -2.96
CA GLN A 54 14.57 -9.30 -2.68
C GLN A 54 15.36 -9.72 -3.92
N ASP A 55 15.20 -9.02 -5.05
CA ASP A 55 15.87 -9.35 -6.32
C ASP A 55 17.36 -8.90 -6.39
N GLY A 56 17.96 -8.54 -5.25
CA GLY A 56 19.37 -8.16 -5.12
C GLY A 56 19.59 -6.70 -4.74
N TYR A 57 20.83 -6.23 -4.91
CA TYR A 57 21.30 -4.91 -4.49
C TYR A 57 22.12 -4.24 -5.60
N ALA A 58 22.24 -2.93 -5.52
CA ALA A 58 23.08 -2.06 -6.33
C ALA A 58 23.97 -1.21 -5.40
N ASP A 59 25.19 -0.92 -5.80
CA ASP A 59 26.17 -0.19 -4.98
C ASP A 59 25.85 1.31 -4.95
N SER A 60 25.16 1.82 -5.97
CA SER A 60 24.77 3.22 -6.08
C SER A 60 23.32 3.40 -6.50
N PHE A 61 22.76 4.55 -6.14
CA PHE A 61 21.41 4.93 -6.58
C PHE A 61 21.33 5.03 -8.11
N ARG A 62 22.40 5.50 -8.76
CA ARG A 62 22.48 5.59 -10.22
C ARG A 62 22.36 4.19 -10.85
N GLU A 63 23.15 3.24 -10.36
CA GLU A 63 23.09 1.85 -10.82
C GLU A 63 21.69 1.27 -10.63
N LEU A 64 21.07 1.48 -9.46
CA LEU A 64 19.69 1.05 -9.20
C LEU A 64 18.74 1.58 -10.28
N ILE A 65 18.78 2.88 -10.60
CA ILE A 65 17.86 3.50 -11.55
C ILE A 65 18.12 3.05 -12.99
N GLU A 66 19.39 2.96 -13.40
CA GLU A 66 19.77 2.74 -14.80
C GLU A 66 19.78 1.26 -15.21
N THR A 67 20.10 0.34 -14.29
CA THR A 67 20.31 -1.09 -14.62
C THR A 67 19.12 -1.99 -14.28
N THR A 68 18.12 -1.43 -13.61
CA THR A 68 16.93 -2.17 -13.23
C THR A 68 15.95 -2.25 -14.40
N GLU A 69 15.48 -3.47 -14.68
CA GLU A 69 14.41 -3.75 -15.65
C GLU A 69 13.01 -3.43 -15.07
N TRP A 70 12.69 -2.14 -14.93
CA TRP A 70 11.47 -1.64 -14.25
C TRP A 70 10.16 -2.19 -14.80
N GLN A 71 10.11 -2.51 -16.09
CA GLN A 71 8.95 -3.07 -16.77
C GLN A 71 8.54 -4.46 -16.25
N ASN A 72 9.43 -5.15 -15.54
CA ASN A 72 9.15 -6.45 -14.92
C ASN A 72 8.43 -6.34 -13.55
N TYR A 73 8.09 -5.12 -13.13
CA TYR A 73 7.49 -4.84 -11.83
C TYR A 73 6.15 -4.10 -11.97
N GLY A 74 5.28 -4.32 -10.98
CA GLY A 74 3.94 -3.76 -10.97
C GLY A 74 2.89 -4.73 -11.50
N THR A 75 1.62 -4.46 -11.20
CA THR A 75 0.51 -5.34 -11.55
C THR A 75 0.36 -5.50 -13.06
N GLU A 76 0.77 -4.48 -13.80
CA GLU A 76 0.70 -4.39 -15.27
C GLU A 76 1.80 -5.20 -15.97
N SER A 77 2.84 -5.62 -15.25
CA SER A 77 4.02 -6.30 -15.82
C SER A 77 3.81 -7.76 -16.20
N GLY A 78 2.71 -8.38 -15.74
CA GLY A 78 2.52 -9.83 -15.83
C GLY A 78 3.35 -10.65 -14.82
N ASN A 79 4.15 -10.00 -13.96
CA ASN A 79 4.89 -10.69 -12.90
C ASN A 79 3.91 -11.23 -11.84
N PRO A 80 3.85 -12.56 -11.62
CA PRO A 80 2.90 -13.15 -10.67
C PRO A 80 3.14 -12.70 -9.22
N ARG A 81 4.37 -12.28 -8.87
CA ARG A 81 4.70 -11.73 -7.55
C ARG A 81 4.12 -10.33 -7.33
N CYS A 82 3.78 -9.61 -8.39
CA CYS A 82 3.22 -8.26 -8.33
C CYS A 82 1.70 -8.23 -8.50
N ALA A 83 1.10 -9.27 -9.08
CA ALA A 83 -0.29 -9.30 -9.56
C ALA A 83 -1.36 -8.83 -8.55
N ASN A 84 -1.15 -9.06 -7.25
CA ASN A 84 -2.11 -8.69 -6.20
C ASN A 84 -1.47 -7.88 -5.05
N CYS A 85 -0.29 -7.31 -5.27
CA CYS A 85 0.53 -6.77 -4.18
C CYS A 85 -0.12 -5.55 -3.52
N MET A 86 -0.59 -4.57 -4.32
CA MET A 86 -1.27 -3.34 -3.87
C MET A 86 -0.61 -2.61 -2.69
N VAL A 87 0.70 -2.80 -2.49
CA VAL A 87 1.43 -2.26 -1.34
C VAL A 87 1.73 -0.77 -1.49
N HIS A 88 1.72 -0.07 -0.35
CA HIS A 88 1.97 1.36 -0.29
C HIS A 88 3.28 1.80 -0.97
N SER A 89 4.35 0.98 -0.92
CA SER A 89 5.67 1.33 -1.46
C SER A 89 5.69 1.64 -2.96
N GLY A 90 4.73 1.12 -3.72
CA GLY A 90 4.54 1.49 -5.12
C GLY A 90 3.39 2.47 -5.31
N TYR A 91 2.22 2.17 -4.72
CA TYR A 91 0.97 2.84 -5.03
C TYR A 91 0.78 4.20 -4.32
N GLU A 92 1.42 4.42 -3.17
CA GLU A 92 1.46 5.74 -2.53
C GLU A 92 2.23 6.73 -3.40
N ALA A 93 3.35 6.30 -3.98
CA ALA A 93 4.12 7.14 -4.91
C ALA A 93 3.31 7.51 -6.15
N SER A 94 2.49 6.59 -6.67
CA SER A 94 1.57 6.87 -7.79
C SER A 94 0.52 7.92 -7.40
N ALA A 95 -0.06 7.82 -6.21
CA ALA A 95 -1.05 8.77 -5.68
C ALA A 95 -0.45 10.16 -5.43
N VAL A 96 0.78 10.21 -4.89
CA VAL A 96 1.54 11.45 -4.71
C VAL A 96 1.88 12.06 -6.06
N ASN A 97 2.29 11.25 -7.04
CA ASN A 97 2.57 11.72 -8.38
C ASN A 97 1.32 12.29 -9.07
N GLU A 98 0.13 11.70 -8.89
CA GLU A 98 -1.12 12.32 -9.39
C GLU A 98 -1.38 13.67 -8.71
N THR A 99 -1.20 13.74 -7.38
CA THR A 99 -1.44 14.96 -6.59
C THR A 99 -0.64 16.15 -7.11
N PHE A 100 0.64 15.94 -7.43
CA PHE A 100 1.55 17.03 -7.83
C PHE A 100 1.83 17.10 -9.34
N GLY A 101 1.51 16.05 -10.10
CA GLY A 101 1.79 15.96 -11.53
C GLY A 101 0.76 16.67 -12.41
N SER A 102 -0.37 17.11 -11.87
CA SER A 102 -1.37 17.88 -12.63
C SER A 102 -2.24 18.79 -11.76
N PHE A 103 -2.75 19.87 -12.37
CA PHE A 103 -3.72 20.74 -11.72
C PHE A 103 -5.01 20.00 -11.35
N ARG A 104 -5.46 19.07 -12.20
CA ARG A 104 -6.63 18.22 -11.92
C ARG A 104 -6.39 17.35 -10.67
N GLY A 105 -5.25 16.68 -10.59
CA GLY A 105 -4.89 15.86 -9.43
C GLY A 105 -4.82 16.67 -8.15
N PHE A 106 -4.28 17.90 -8.20
CA PHE A 106 -4.29 18.80 -7.06
C PHE A 106 -5.72 19.17 -6.61
N VAL A 107 -6.60 19.55 -7.55
CA VAL A 107 -8.02 19.84 -7.24
C VAL A 107 -8.73 18.63 -6.66
N ASP A 108 -8.46 17.44 -7.19
CA ASP A 108 -8.99 16.18 -6.69
C ASP A 108 -8.52 15.91 -5.25
N THR A 109 -7.25 16.12 -4.94
CA THR A 109 -6.70 16.01 -3.57
C THR A 109 -7.35 17.00 -2.62
N VAL A 110 -7.55 18.26 -3.02
CA VAL A 110 -8.25 19.27 -2.20
C VAL A 110 -9.69 18.82 -1.93
N LYS A 111 -10.42 18.37 -2.95
CA LYS A 111 -11.78 17.85 -2.80
C LYS A 111 -11.82 16.64 -1.87
N ALA A 112 -10.94 15.66 -2.08
CA ALA A 112 -10.86 14.46 -1.26
C ALA A 112 -10.44 14.75 0.18
N THR A 113 -9.68 15.82 0.43
CA THR A 113 -9.30 16.24 1.78
C THR A 113 -10.46 16.91 2.51
N LEU A 114 -11.19 17.81 1.85
CA LEU A 114 -12.31 18.57 2.43
C LEU A 114 -13.59 17.74 2.54
N PHE A 115 -13.85 16.85 1.56
CA PHE A 115 -15.05 16.02 1.44
C PHE A 115 -14.70 14.53 1.57
N ASN A 116 -13.96 14.20 2.61
CA ASN A 116 -13.34 12.88 2.78
C ASN A 116 -14.27 11.78 3.34
N ARG A 117 -15.59 12.06 3.35
CA ARG A 117 -16.65 11.14 3.80
C ARG A 117 -17.26 10.43 2.60
N TYR A 118 -17.26 9.12 2.64
CA TYR A 118 -17.80 8.29 1.57
C TYR A 118 -18.90 7.40 2.14
N ASP A 119 -20.04 7.99 2.47
CA ASP A 119 -21.15 7.28 3.09
C ASP A 119 -21.57 6.07 2.25
N ASP A 120 -21.51 4.89 2.85
CA ASP A 120 -21.72 3.61 2.18
C ASP A 120 -22.37 2.61 3.14
N PRO A 121 -23.71 2.51 3.17
CA PRO A 121 -24.41 1.58 4.06
C PRO A 121 -24.06 0.10 3.83
N GLY A 122 -23.54 -0.25 2.64
CA GLY A 122 -23.04 -1.59 2.35
C GLY A 122 -21.70 -1.87 3.02
N ALA A 123 -20.83 -0.87 3.13
CA ALA A 123 -19.56 -0.97 3.85
C ALA A 123 -19.74 -1.29 5.33
N THR A 124 -20.72 -0.66 5.99
CA THR A 124 -21.05 -0.93 7.40
C THR A 124 -21.55 -2.36 7.59
N ARG A 125 -22.49 -2.82 6.75
CA ARG A 125 -23.00 -4.19 6.79
C ARG A 125 -21.89 -5.23 6.66
N LEU A 126 -20.96 -5.02 5.71
CA LEU A 126 -19.80 -5.90 5.55
C LEU A 126 -18.89 -5.91 6.78
N LEU A 127 -18.70 -4.78 7.46
CA LEU A 127 -17.94 -4.75 8.72
C LEU A 127 -18.66 -5.50 9.84
N ASP A 128 -19.97 -5.31 9.96
CA ASP A 128 -20.79 -5.97 10.98
C ASP A 128 -20.79 -7.49 10.77
N GLU A 129 -20.92 -7.95 9.52
CA GLU A 129 -20.77 -9.37 9.15
C GLU A 129 -19.38 -9.92 9.52
N MET A 130 -18.31 -9.20 9.17
CA MET A 130 -16.92 -9.59 9.48
C MET A 130 -16.60 -9.61 10.98
N SER A 131 -17.30 -8.80 11.78
CA SER A 131 -17.11 -8.70 13.23
C SER A 131 -18.12 -9.53 14.03
N SER A 132 -19.01 -10.25 13.34
CA SER A 132 -20.01 -11.10 13.97
C SER A 132 -19.32 -12.25 14.75
N PRO A 133 -19.76 -12.53 15.98
CA PRO A 133 -19.19 -13.59 16.83
C PRO A 133 -19.37 -15.00 16.26
N GLU A 134 -20.18 -15.19 15.22
CA GLU A 134 -20.40 -16.48 14.54
C GLU A 134 -19.22 -16.91 13.65
N HIS A 135 -18.30 -16.00 13.32
CA HIS A 135 -17.10 -16.28 12.52
C HIS A 135 -15.82 -15.96 13.32
N PRO A 136 -15.53 -16.69 14.43
CA PRO A 136 -14.22 -16.61 15.05
C PRO A 136 -13.26 -17.30 14.08
N GLY A 137 -12.66 -16.56 13.15
CA GLY A 137 -11.48 -17.05 12.44
C GLY A 137 -10.52 -17.62 13.50
N PRO A 138 -9.87 -18.77 13.24
CA PRO A 138 -9.12 -19.47 14.28
C PRO A 138 -8.08 -18.51 14.86
N LEU A 139 -8.32 -18.09 16.10
CA LEU A 139 -7.35 -17.30 16.85
C LEU A 139 -6.18 -18.25 17.10
N VAL A 140 -5.13 -18.10 16.30
CA VAL A 140 -3.87 -18.81 16.52
C VAL A 140 -3.30 -18.27 17.82
N GLN A 141 -3.47 -19.05 18.89
CA GLN A 141 -2.79 -18.80 20.15
C GLN A 141 -1.31 -19.06 19.90
N ILE A 142 -0.50 -18.00 19.85
CA ILE A 142 0.96 -18.15 19.82
C ILE A 142 1.35 -18.63 21.21
N GLU A 143 1.65 -19.92 21.35
CA GLU A 143 2.19 -20.46 22.59
C GLU A 143 3.47 -19.68 22.95
N THR A 144 3.49 -19.07 24.12
CA THR A 144 4.68 -18.48 24.74
C THR A 144 5.64 -19.58 25.20
N GLY A 145 6.09 -20.42 24.27
CA GLY A 145 7.26 -21.26 24.48
C GLY A 145 8.46 -20.36 24.76
N SER A 146 9.39 -20.81 25.61
CA SER A 146 10.56 -20.04 26.02
C SER A 146 11.28 -19.47 24.80
N LEU A 147 11.18 -18.15 24.61
CA LEU A 147 11.91 -17.42 23.60
C LEU A 147 13.40 -17.56 23.91
N GLN A 148 14.07 -18.54 23.29
CA GLN A 148 15.52 -18.61 23.32
C GLN A 148 16.05 -17.58 22.34
N GLU A 149 16.59 -16.50 22.89
CA GLU A 149 17.32 -15.47 22.15
C GLU A 149 18.47 -16.14 21.40
N THR A 150 18.33 -16.32 20.09
CA THR A 150 19.42 -16.86 19.26
C THR A 150 20.39 -15.72 18.99
N ARG A 151 21.35 -15.51 19.90
CA ARG A 151 22.51 -14.66 19.64
C ARG A 151 23.51 -15.47 18.80
N VAL A 152 23.78 -15.00 17.59
CA VAL A 152 24.93 -15.39 16.75
C VAL A 152 25.92 -14.25 16.79
#